data_AF-A0A1S8TM30-F1
#
_entry.id   AF-A0A1S8TM30-F1
#
_cell.length_a   1.000
_cell.length_b   1.000
_cell.length_c   1.000
_cell.angle_alpha   90.00
_cell.angle_beta   90.00
_cell.angle_gamma   90.00
#
_symmetry.space_group_name_H-M   'P 1'
#
loop_
_entity.id
_entity.type
_entity.pdbx_description
1 polymer ?
#
loop_
_entity_poly.entity_id
_entity_poly.type
_entity_poly.pdbx_seq_one_letter_code
_entity_poly.pdbx_strand_id
1 'polypeptide(L)'
;MKYTDFFELVDNGGNKPIAAVFMTYGFDAGLFEHHILPAFLGIVDDPNENELRFRNQIALRLKEVPILVISDANQFNGGRTFLYDHIVVDTETFHPKCYLLLYKEFLRVIISSANITKSGLCYNAELVWHYDTYLDEEATLSNDINEILSFLQTKYNIHDVQAIKEIIKYLKQVNRIEGFPKVISTCAKESIFTRIIEEIKKCKGICKSMTIVSPFFENDKEKAMEGSLLVSFFNELIEIYPDVKIKICFPASFNDLENKYMVNAPIGIFQELDNKFKNINFFVVPKEWEREDEEAVPRTLHGKLIMVEFDNGYNLYLTGSVNFTNNAMRSKISKLNNIEVGVLNYTKSKLFIPDCTKVAVSKLKVIEKDIDENKKPYFVESAIFDGVDLTIKFKEDQMILPCEIKYSDHVIFKLIKKQDELIINKFSLEKSQDIEIVCNDYSFFVPILIPNKDEIITEDLKLNFEFDMKDIIDYLAGRYRSLIELERMKRLSSQMKADSNLSINIYFRQNLQRFYKALSS
;
A
#
# COMPACT_ATOMS: atom_id res chain seq x y z
N MET A 1 -5.20 -13.51 -6.03
CA MET A 1 -3.97 -13.46 -5.23
C MET A 1 -4.25 -14.18 -3.93
N LYS A 2 -3.51 -15.25 -3.66
CA LYS A 2 -3.43 -15.85 -2.32
C LYS A 2 -2.44 -15.03 -1.48
N TYR A 3 -2.52 -15.17 -0.16
CA TYR A 3 -1.66 -14.44 0.78
C TYR A 3 -0.17 -14.56 0.43
N THR A 4 0.29 -15.76 0.09
CA THR A 4 1.69 -16.07 -0.25
C THR A 4 2.17 -15.34 -1.50
N ASP A 5 1.32 -15.15 -2.50
CA ASP A 5 1.74 -14.65 -3.80
C ASP A 5 2.31 -13.22 -3.73
N PHE A 6 1.77 -12.36 -2.85
CA PHE A 6 2.32 -11.00 -2.72
C PHE A 6 3.70 -10.99 -2.07
N PHE A 7 3.91 -11.80 -1.04
CA PHE A 7 5.19 -11.86 -0.35
C PHE A 7 6.26 -12.49 -1.23
N GLU A 8 5.91 -13.47 -2.06
CA GLU A 8 6.82 -14.00 -3.09
C GLU A 8 7.23 -12.94 -4.13
N LEU A 9 6.33 -12.01 -4.47
CA LEU A 9 6.66 -10.90 -5.37
C LEU A 9 7.55 -9.84 -4.71
N VAL A 10 7.43 -9.64 -3.41
CA VAL A 10 8.27 -8.69 -2.64
C VAL A 10 9.60 -9.32 -2.23
N ASP A 11 9.65 -10.64 -2.08
CA ASP A 11 10.86 -11.38 -1.75
C ASP A 11 11.94 -11.06 -2.78
N ASN A 12 13.13 -10.77 -2.27
CA ASN A 12 14.27 -10.49 -3.11
C ASN A 12 14.81 -11.73 -3.82
N GLY A 13 14.48 -12.95 -3.37
CA GLY A 13 14.92 -14.20 -3.99
C GLY A 13 16.44 -14.31 -4.09
N GLY A 14 17.16 -13.70 -3.14
CA GLY A 14 18.63 -13.60 -3.15
C GLY A 14 19.20 -12.39 -3.92
N ASN A 15 18.36 -11.59 -4.58
CA ASN A 15 18.80 -10.36 -5.23
C ASN A 15 19.13 -9.28 -4.20
N LYS A 16 20.14 -8.46 -4.48
CA LYS A 16 20.52 -7.36 -3.58
C LYS A 16 19.53 -6.19 -3.75
N PRO A 17 18.75 -5.82 -2.71
CA PRO A 17 17.89 -4.63 -2.77
C PRO A 17 18.74 -3.35 -2.80
N ILE A 18 18.28 -2.35 -3.55
CA ILE A 18 18.89 -1.02 -3.66
C ILE A 18 17.96 0.06 -3.10
N ALA A 19 16.69 0.07 -3.50
CA ALA A 19 15.72 1.06 -3.04
C ALA A 19 14.29 0.55 -3.21
N ALA A 20 13.33 1.10 -2.46
CA ALA A 20 11.92 0.83 -2.71
C ALA A 20 11.03 2.04 -2.50
N VAL A 21 9.97 2.14 -3.31
CA VAL A 21 8.88 3.09 -3.14
C VAL A 21 7.56 2.32 -3.10
N PHE A 22 6.84 2.45 -1.99
CA PHE A 22 5.51 1.88 -1.80
C PHE A 22 4.48 2.98 -1.79
N MET A 23 3.54 2.93 -2.74
CA MET A 23 2.39 3.81 -2.78
C MET A 23 1.15 2.99 -2.44
N THR A 24 0.37 3.39 -1.44
CA THR A 24 -0.85 2.66 -1.02
C THR A 24 -1.92 3.64 -0.54
N TYR A 25 -3.20 3.25 -0.58
CA TYR A 25 -4.26 4.06 0.07
C TYR A 25 -4.23 3.84 1.58
N GLY A 26 -4.60 2.64 2.03
CA GLY A 26 -4.48 2.23 3.42
C GLY A 26 -3.10 1.67 3.72
N PHE A 27 -2.57 2.01 4.90
CA PHE A 27 -1.25 1.57 5.34
C PHE A 27 -1.29 1.05 6.77
N ASP A 28 -0.95 -0.23 6.91
CA ASP A 28 -0.72 -0.93 8.17
C ASP A 28 0.79 -1.07 8.38
N ALA A 29 1.36 -0.18 9.22
CA ALA A 29 2.79 -0.16 9.51
C ALA A 29 3.25 -1.47 10.16
N GLY A 30 2.43 -2.07 11.03
CA GLY A 30 2.75 -3.34 11.67
C GLY A 30 2.92 -4.47 10.64
N LEU A 31 1.96 -4.64 9.73
CA LEU A 31 2.06 -5.60 8.63
C LEU A 31 3.28 -5.34 7.75
N PHE A 32 3.52 -4.08 7.41
CA PHE A 32 4.66 -3.68 6.58
C PHE A 32 5.99 -4.04 7.24
N GLU A 33 6.21 -3.63 8.49
CA GLU A 33 7.46 -3.80 9.23
C GLU A 33 7.75 -5.27 9.60
N HIS A 34 6.72 -6.08 9.83
CA HIS A 34 6.91 -7.48 10.25
C HIS A 34 6.98 -8.47 9.09
N HIS A 35 6.43 -8.13 7.91
CA HIS A 35 6.33 -9.08 6.80
C HIS A 35 6.89 -8.57 5.48
N ILE A 36 6.52 -7.35 5.05
CA ILE A 36 6.90 -6.83 3.72
C ILE A 36 8.35 -6.34 3.71
N LEU A 37 8.70 -5.52 4.71
CA LEU A 37 10.01 -4.92 4.85
C LEU A 37 11.12 -5.97 5.03
N PRO A 38 10.97 -7.00 5.90
CA PRO A 38 11.96 -8.06 6.04
C PRO A 38 12.14 -8.88 4.76
N ALA A 39 11.03 -9.21 4.06
CA ALA A 39 11.06 -9.97 2.81
C ALA A 39 11.88 -9.24 1.74
N PHE A 40 11.62 -7.94 1.53
CA PHE A 40 12.39 -7.12 0.59
C PHE A 40 13.87 -7.02 0.99
N LEU A 41 14.15 -6.79 2.28
CA LEU A 41 15.51 -6.64 2.80
C LEU A 41 16.30 -7.95 2.91
N GLY A 42 15.66 -9.11 2.72
CA GLY A 42 16.28 -10.43 2.86
C GLY A 42 16.61 -10.77 4.32
N ILE A 43 15.76 -10.35 5.25
CA ILE A 43 15.90 -10.64 6.68
C ILE A 43 15.09 -11.90 6.98
N VAL A 44 15.80 -12.95 7.38
CA VAL A 44 15.24 -14.31 7.60
C VAL A 44 14.92 -14.55 9.08
N ASP A 45 15.43 -13.72 9.99
CA ASP A 45 15.19 -13.88 11.42
C ASP A 45 13.71 -13.62 11.77
N ASP A 46 13.14 -14.45 12.65
CA ASP A 46 11.76 -14.31 13.13
C ASP A 46 11.71 -13.33 14.33
N PRO A 47 10.88 -12.27 14.28
CA PRO A 47 10.69 -11.37 15.42
C PRO A 47 10.25 -12.08 16.71
N ASN A 48 9.56 -13.22 16.62
CA ASN A 48 9.11 -14.01 17.77
C ASN A 48 10.26 -14.80 18.43
N GLU A 49 11.34 -15.07 17.71
CA GLU A 49 12.50 -15.78 18.27
C GLU A 49 13.46 -14.82 18.98
N ASN A 50 13.74 -13.66 18.38
CA ASN A 50 14.64 -12.66 18.94
C ASN A 50 14.36 -11.26 18.37
N GLU A 51 13.37 -10.56 18.95
CA GLU A 51 12.94 -9.22 18.53
C GLU A 51 14.12 -8.24 18.40
N LEU A 52 15.02 -8.19 19.38
CA LEU A 52 16.14 -7.24 19.36
C LEU A 52 17.08 -7.50 18.17
N ARG A 53 17.41 -8.76 17.90
CA ARG A 53 18.25 -9.11 16.74
C ARG A 53 17.57 -8.77 15.42
N PHE A 54 16.28 -9.06 15.30
CA PHE A 54 15.47 -8.74 14.13
C PHE A 54 15.44 -7.23 13.87
N ARG A 55 15.12 -6.44 14.91
CA ARG A 55 15.08 -4.97 14.83
C ARG A 55 16.44 -4.38 14.45
N ASN A 56 17.52 -4.88 15.04
CA ASN A 56 18.87 -4.40 14.73
C ASN A 56 19.24 -4.65 13.26
N GLN A 57 18.86 -5.79 12.70
CA GLN A 57 19.11 -6.06 11.28
C GLN A 57 18.32 -5.13 10.36
N ILE A 58 17.04 -4.89 10.66
CA ILE A 58 16.23 -3.93 9.90
C ILE A 58 16.85 -2.55 9.97
N ALA A 59 17.20 -2.08 11.17
CA ALA A 59 17.79 -0.76 11.36
C ALA A 59 19.11 -0.59 10.61
N LEU A 60 19.98 -1.60 10.61
CA LEU A 60 21.23 -1.58 9.84
C LEU A 60 20.97 -1.56 8.33
N ARG A 61 20.01 -2.35 7.85
CA ARG A 61 19.66 -2.41 6.41
C ARG A 61 19.02 -1.12 5.92
N LEU A 62 18.19 -0.46 6.73
CA LEU A 62 17.55 0.81 6.37
C LEU A 62 18.54 1.97 6.23
N LYS A 63 19.76 1.86 6.79
CA LYS A 63 20.85 2.82 6.51
C LYS A 63 21.43 2.65 5.11
N GLU A 64 21.37 1.45 4.55
CA GLU A 64 21.95 1.13 3.25
C GLU A 64 20.92 1.20 2.11
N VAL A 65 19.68 0.80 2.41
CA VAL A 65 18.61 0.61 1.43
C VAL A 65 17.51 1.65 1.71
N PRO A 66 17.47 2.77 0.98
CA PRO A 66 16.42 3.77 1.14
C PRO A 66 15.06 3.21 0.75
N ILE A 67 14.09 3.37 1.66
CA ILE A 67 12.71 2.93 1.47
C ILE A 67 11.79 4.11 1.75
N LEU A 68 10.84 4.33 0.84
CA LEU A 68 9.80 5.33 0.96
C LEU A 68 8.43 4.66 0.94
N VAL A 69 7.56 5.06 1.87
CA VAL A 69 6.12 4.78 1.85
C VAL A 69 5.37 6.09 1.63
N ILE A 70 4.37 6.09 0.76
CA ILE A 70 3.41 7.18 0.59
C ILE A 70 2.00 6.61 0.81
N SER A 71 1.22 7.21 1.70
CA SER A 71 -0.13 6.77 2.01
C SER A 71 -1.14 7.90 2.14
N ASP A 72 -2.43 7.59 2.09
CA ASP A 72 -3.48 8.56 2.41
C ASP A 72 -3.50 8.82 3.92
N ALA A 73 -3.52 10.09 4.31
CA ALA A 73 -3.55 10.47 5.72
C ALA A 73 -4.78 9.89 6.43
N ASN A 74 -5.95 9.86 5.77
CA ASN A 74 -7.20 9.35 6.35
C ASN A 74 -7.20 7.84 6.56
N GLN A 75 -6.21 7.12 6.06
CA GLN A 75 -6.13 5.66 6.13
C GLN A 75 -4.83 5.17 6.78
N PHE A 76 -4.11 6.07 7.44
CA PHE A 76 -2.97 5.75 8.26
C PHE A 76 -3.36 5.69 9.74
N ASN A 77 -3.06 4.58 10.39
CA ASN A 77 -3.43 4.33 11.79
C ASN A 77 -2.21 4.28 12.73
N GLY A 78 -1.09 4.88 12.34
CA GLY A 78 0.14 4.87 13.14
C GLY A 78 0.82 3.50 13.20
N GLY A 79 1.73 3.36 14.15
CA GLY A 79 2.39 2.10 14.49
C GLY A 79 3.74 1.90 13.81
N ARG A 80 4.31 2.94 13.17
CA ARG A 80 5.66 2.88 12.60
C ARG A 80 6.71 2.90 13.71
N THR A 81 7.66 1.98 13.62
CA THR A 81 8.76 1.85 14.58
C THR A 81 10.15 1.90 13.94
N PHE A 82 10.25 1.84 12.60
CA PHE A 82 11.53 1.88 11.89
C PHE A 82 11.72 3.16 11.04
N LEU A 83 13.00 3.48 10.79
CA LEU A 83 13.44 4.69 10.09
C LEU A 83 13.43 4.59 8.55
N TYR A 84 12.34 4.13 7.95
CA TYR A 84 12.09 4.34 6.51
C TYR A 84 11.33 5.66 6.28
N ASP A 85 11.44 6.29 5.12
CA ASP A 85 10.73 7.55 4.86
C ASP A 85 9.23 7.28 4.71
N HIS A 86 8.36 8.06 5.37
CA HIS A 86 6.91 7.91 5.25
C HIS A 86 6.23 9.27 5.08
N ILE A 87 5.54 9.42 3.94
CA ILE A 87 4.77 10.62 3.60
C ILE A 87 3.29 10.28 3.65
N VAL A 88 2.52 11.09 4.38
CA VAL A 88 1.06 11.04 4.36
C VAL A 88 0.52 12.18 3.51
N VAL A 89 -0.40 11.85 2.61
CA VAL A 89 -1.06 12.81 1.72
C VAL A 89 -2.43 13.16 2.27
N ASP A 90 -2.69 14.45 2.48
CA ASP A 90 -3.93 14.95 3.06
C ASP A 90 -4.72 15.91 2.15
N THR A 91 -4.14 16.31 1.01
CA THR A 91 -4.74 17.31 0.10
C THR A 91 -5.74 16.70 -0.90
N GLU A 92 -5.47 15.49 -1.36
CA GLU A 92 -6.32 14.72 -2.27
C GLU A 92 -6.45 13.29 -1.75
N THR A 93 -7.41 12.53 -2.27
CA THR A 93 -7.48 11.10 -1.96
C THR A 93 -6.34 10.38 -2.64
N PHE A 94 -5.35 9.93 -1.86
CA PHE A 94 -4.16 9.24 -2.36
C PHE A 94 -4.45 7.75 -2.46
N HIS A 95 -4.98 7.32 -3.60
CA HIS A 95 -5.42 5.95 -3.79
C HIS A 95 -4.52 5.02 -4.64
N PRO A 96 -3.28 5.37 -5.08
CA PRO A 96 -2.47 4.47 -5.87
C PRO A 96 -2.02 3.27 -5.05
N LYS A 97 -1.85 2.12 -5.70
CA LYS A 97 -1.35 0.87 -5.11
C LYS A 97 -0.28 0.32 -6.02
N CYS A 98 0.88 0.93 -5.92
CA CYS A 98 2.00 0.74 -6.84
C CYS A 98 3.28 0.62 -6.03
N TYR A 99 4.02 -0.45 -6.25
CA TYR A 99 5.24 -0.78 -5.51
C TYR A 99 6.39 -0.91 -6.51
N LEU A 100 7.42 -0.12 -6.29
CA LEU A 100 8.61 -0.07 -7.12
C LEU A 100 9.76 -0.61 -6.28
N LEU A 101 10.23 -1.82 -6.60
CA LEU A 101 11.27 -2.53 -5.84
C LEU A 101 12.51 -2.61 -6.71
N LEU A 102 13.51 -1.80 -6.40
CA LEU A 102 14.76 -1.75 -7.15
C LEU A 102 15.77 -2.74 -6.57
N TYR A 103 16.17 -3.68 -7.39
CA TYR A 103 17.26 -4.61 -7.14
C TYR A 103 18.48 -4.23 -7.99
N LYS A 104 19.60 -4.91 -7.74
CA LYS A 104 20.85 -4.68 -8.47
C LYS A 104 20.72 -4.84 -9.99
N GLU A 105 19.95 -5.81 -10.44
CA GLU A 105 19.85 -6.16 -11.88
C GLU A 105 18.56 -5.67 -12.54
N PHE A 106 17.50 -5.43 -11.77
CA PHE A 106 16.18 -5.07 -12.31
C PHE A 106 15.38 -4.17 -11.36
N LEU A 107 14.40 -3.48 -11.94
CA LEU A 107 13.32 -2.82 -11.21
C LEU A 107 12.05 -3.65 -11.35
N ARG A 108 11.54 -4.17 -10.23
CA ARG A 108 10.22 -4.80 -10.19
C ARG A 108 9.15 -3.74 -9.97
N VAL A 109 8.18 -3.73 -10.87
CA VAL A 109 7.00 -2.87 -10.81
C VAL A 109 5.81 -3.75 -10.48
N ILE A 110 5.11 -3.46 -9.38
CA ILE A 110 3.89 -4.14 -8.97
C ILE A 110 2.77 -3.11 -8.91
N ILE A 111 1.68 -3.33 -9.64
CA ILE A 111 0.48 -2.50 -9.59
C ILE A 111 -0.68 -3.41 -9.17
N SER A 112 -1.35 -3.06 -8.08
CA SER A 112 -2.39 -3.88 -7.48
C SER A 112 -3.70 -3.10 -7.26
N SER A 113 -4.77 -3.82 -6.92
CA SER A 113 -5.96 -3.25 -6.30
C SER A 113 -5.93 -3.35 -4.76
N ALA A 114 -4.91 -4.01 -4.20
CA ALA A 114 -4.74 -4.28 -2.79
C ALA A 114 -4.07 -3.10 -2.06
N ASN A 115 -4.57 -2.75 -0.88
CA ASN A 115 -3.83 -1.88 0.05
C ASN A 115 -2.78 -2.69 0.81
N ILE A 116 -1.77 -2.03 1.35
CA ILE A 116 -0.88 -2.61 2.39
C ILE A 116 -1.65 -2.64 3.72
N THR A 117 -2.61 -3.56 3.80
CA THR A 117 -3.40 -3.86 4.99
C THR A 117 -3.65 -5.35 5.07
N LYS A 118 -3.98 -5.86 6.25
CA LYS A 118 -4.31 -7.28 6.41
C LYS A 118 -5.49 -7.69 5.53
N SER A 119 -6.52 -6.84 5.43
CA SER A 119 -7.65 -7.05 4.52
C SER A 119 -7.24 -7.11 3.06
N GLY A 120 -6.43 -6.17 2.59
CA GLY A 120 -5.97 -6.11 1.20
C GLY A 120 -5.14 -7.32 0.81
N LEU A 121 -4.15 -7.70 1.63
CA LEU A 121 -3.19 -8.74 1.26
C LEU A 121 -3.64 -10.16 1.63
N CYS A 122 -4.54 -10.34 2.60
CA CYS A 122 -4.89 -11.67 3.12
C CYS A 122 -6.30 -12.11 2.74
N TYR A 123 -7.28 -11.21 2.81
CA TYR A 123 -8.70 -11.58 2.86
C TYR A 123 -9.48 -11.17 1.61
N ASN A 124 -9.09 -10.08 0.96
CA ASN A 124 -9.77 -9.60 -0.23
C ASN A 124 -9.36 -10.39 -1.47
N ALA A 125 -10.29 -10.50 -2.40
CA ALA A 125 -10.01 -10.94 -3.76
C ALA A 125 -9.51 -9.76 -4.58
N GLU A 126 -8.18 -9.64 -4.69
CA GLU A 126 -7.48 -8.55 -5.35
C GLU A 126 -6.85 -8.97 -6.68
N LEU A 127 -6.65 -7.99 -7.57
CA LEU A 127 -5.90 -8.13 -8.81
C LEU A 127 -4.52 -7.53 -8.63
N VAL A 128 -3.51 -8.26 -9.09
CA VAL A 128 -2.13 -7.82 -9.10
C VAL A 128 -1.53 -8.08 -10.46
N TRP A 129 -0.82 -7.07 -10.93
CA TRP A 129 -0.01 -7.12 -12.12
C TRP A 129 1.42 -6.77 -11.73
N HIS A 130 2.40 -7.47 -12.29
CA HIS A 130 3.80 -7.14 -12.07
C HIS A 130 4.62 -7.30 -13.35
N TYR A 131 5.75 -6.61 -13.39
CA TYR A 131 6.73 -6.70 -14.46
C TYR A 131 8.12 -6.33 -13.95
N ASP A 132 9.14 -7.08 -14.35
CA ASP A 132 10.53 -6.81 -14.03
C ASP A 132 11.18 -6.12 -15.23
N THR A 133 11.74 -4.94 -15.00
CA THR A 133 12.42 -4.13 -16.01
C THR A 133 13.93 -4.27 -15.84
N TYR A 134 14.61 -4.85 -16.82
CA TYR A 134 16.07 -5.03 -16.85
C TYR A 134 16.75 -3.91 -17.67
N LEU A 135 18.04 -3.65 -17.42
CA LEU A 135 18.79 -2.58 -18.12
C LEU A 135 19.18 -2.95 -19.55
N ASP A 136 19.37 -4.24 -19.82
CA ASP A 136 19.72 -4.80 -21.12
C ASP A 136 18.51 -5.10 -22.01
N GLU A 137 17.31 -4.89 -21.49
CA GLU A 137 16.05 -5.10 -22.21
C GLU A 137 15.37 -3.77 -22.57
N GLU A 138 14.51 -3.83 -23.59
CA GLU A 138 13.60 -2.75 -23.91
C GLU A 138 12.37 -2.78 -22.99
N ALA A 139 11.96 -1.62 -22.47
CA ALA A 139 10.80 -1.52 -21.58
C ALA A 139 9.86 -0.40 -22.00
N THR A 140 8.56 -0.65 -21.85
CA THR A 140 7.49 0.28 -22.23
C THR A 140 7.07 1.22 -21.09
N LEU A 141 7.32 0.85 -19.84
CA LEU A 141 6.74 1.48 -18.65
C LEU A 141 7.58 2.64 -18.10
N SER A 142 8.85 2.72 -18.49
CA SER A 142 9.84 3.59 -17.82
C SER A 142 9.48 5.07 -17.89
N ASN A 143 8.87 5.52 -18.99
CA ASN A 143 8.40 6.89 -19.13
C ASN A 143 7.23 7.19 -18.19
N ASP A 144 6.19 6.35 -18.21
CA ASP A 144 4.98 6.56 -17.41
C ASP A 144 5.31 6.57 -15.90
N ILE A 145 6.19 5.67 -15.45
CA ILE A 145 6.62 5.62 -14.04
C ILE A 145 7.43 6.87 -13.68
N ASN A 146 8.36 7.29 -14.55
CA ASN A 146 9.15 8.49 -14.31
C ASN A 146 8.27 9.75 -14.25
N GLU A 147 7.22 9.84 -15.07
CA GLU A 147 6.24 10.94 -15.01
C GLU A 147 5.48 10.96 -13.68
N ILE A 148 5.01 9.81 -13.21
CA ILE A 148 4.35 9.69 -11.90
C ILE A 148 5.30 10.14 -10.78
N LEU A 149 6.53 9.62 -10.75
CA LEU A 149 7.50 10.00 -9.72
C LEU A 149 7.85 11.49 -9.77
N SER A 150 8.02 12.06 -10.97
CA SER A 150 8.31 13.50 -11.14
C SER A 150 7.15 14.38 -10.66
N PHE A 151 5.91 13.94 -10.93
CA PHE A 151 4.71 14.59 -10.41
C PHE A 151 4.70 14.57 -8.88
N LEU A 152 4.91 13.40 -8.26
CA LEU A 152 4.92 13.25 -6.81
C LEU A 152 6.03 14.09 -6.14
N GLN A 153 7.23 14.10 -6.72
CA GLN A 153 8.34 14.93 -6.25
C GLN A 153 7.98 16.41 -6.20
N THR A 154 7.37 16.91 -7.28
CA THR A 154 6.98 18.33 -7.38
C THR A 154 5.80 18.66 -6.48
N LYS A 155 4.76 17.81 -6.50
CA LYS A 155 3.50 18.03 -5.77
C LYS A 155 3.70 18.01 -4.26
N TYR A 156 4.55 17.13 -3.75
CA TYR A 156 4.77 16.93 -2.31
C TYR A 156 6.13 17.41 -1.82
N ASN A 157 6.88 18.13 -2.67
CA ASN A 157 8.21 18.64 -2.35
C ASN A 157 9.19 17.56 -1.82
N ILE A 158 9.18 16.39 -2.47
CA ILE A 158 9.98 15.21 -2.06
C ILE A 158 11.11 14.91 -3.03
N HIS A 159 11.63 15.97 -3.65
CA HIS A 159 12.76 15.89 -4.59
C HIS A 159 13.99 15.24 -3.97
N ASP A 160 14.17 15.41 -2.66
CA ASP A 160 15.37 14.95 -1.96
C ASP A 160 15.32 13.51 -1.45
N VAL A 161 14.18 12.83 -1.54
CA VAL A 161 14.04 11.46 -1.04
C VAL A 161 14.88 10.49 -1.86
N GLN A 162 15.84 9.83 -1.20
CA GLN A 162 16.86 8.99 -1.85
C GLN A 162 16.25 7.81 -2.61
N ALA A 163 15.18 7.19 -2.10
CA ALA A 163 14.53 6.07 -2.76
C ALA A 163 14.03 6.44 -4.18
N ILE A 164 13.41 7.62 -4.32
CA ILE A 164 12.96 8.12 -5.62
C ILE A 164 14.16 8.44 -6.52
N LYS A 165 15.21 9.06 -5.98
CA LYS A 165 16.43 9.39 -6.74
C LYS A 165 17.06 8.15 -7.37
N GLU A 166 17.21 7.06 -6.62
CA GLU A 166 17.78 5.81 -7.13
C GLU A 166 16.90 5.17 -8.21
N ILE A 167 15.57 5.14 -8.02
CA ILE A 167 14.64 4.59 -9.02
C ILE A 167 14.62 5.43 -10.30
N ILE A 168 14.56 6.76 -10.21
CA ILE A 168 14.62 7.64 -11.39
C ILE A 168 15.95 7.47 -12.13
N LYS A 169 17.07 7.35 -11.39
CA LYS A 169 18.39 7.10 -11.96
C LYS A 169 18.43 5.77 -12.72
N TYR A 170 17.78 4.73 -12.21
CA TYR A 170 17.64 3.45 -12.91
C TYR A 170 16.80 3.60 -14.19
N LEU A 171 15.59 4.18 -14.09
CA LEU A 171 14.68 4.39 -15.23
C LEU A 171 15.25 5.26 -16.37
N LYS A 172 16.24 6.10 -16.07
CA LYS A 172 16.99 6.88 -17.08
C LYS A 172 17.95 6.03 -17.91
N GLN A 173 18.36 4.86 -17.40
CA GLN A 173 19.29 3.95 -18.09
C GLN A 173 18.57 2.88 -18.91
N VAL A 174 17.30 2.60 -18.62
CA VAL A 174 16.49 1.61 -19.33
C VAL A 174 16.22 2.05 -20.78
N ASN A 175 16.41 1.14 -21.73
CA ASN A 175 16.07 1.35 -23.13
C ASN A 175 14.54 1.39 -23.31
N ARG A 176 14.04 2.42 -23.98
CA ARG A 176 12.61 2.73 -24.01
C ARG A 176 12.00 2.41 -25.35
N ILE A 177 10.84 1.77 -25.32
CA ILE A 177 10.00 1.51 -26.50
C ILE A 177 8.55 1.90 -26.25
N GLU A 178 7.81 2.15 -27.32
CA GLU A 178 6.37 2.31 -27.25
C GLU A 178 5.68 0.95 -27.38
N GLY A 179 4.66 0.70 -26.57
CA GLY A 179 3.91 -0.55 -26.63
C GLY A 179 3.10 -0.80 -25.38
N PHE A 180 2.64 -2.04 -25.24
CA PHE A 180 2.06 -2.54 -23.99
C PHE A 180 3.11 -3.40 -23.28
N PRO A 181 3.09 -3.43 -21.93
CA PRO A 181 2.15 -2.78 -21.02
C PRO A 181 2.34 -1.25 -20.91
N LYS A 182 1.29 -0.49 -20.57
CA LYS A 182 1.34 0.98 -20.33
C LYS A 182 0.86 1.31 -18.93
N VAL A 183 1.53 2.19 -18.21
CA VAL A 183 1.00 2.69 -16.93
C VAL A 183 0.09 3.88 -17.22
N ILE A 184 -1.11 3.86 -16.63
CA ILE A 184 -2.03 4.99 -16.66
C ILE A 184 -2.20 5.55 -15.26
N SER A 185 -2.34 6.86 -15.15
CA SER A 185 -2.48 7.54 -13.87
C SER A 185 -3.22 8.86 -14.04
N THR A 186 -3.88 9.31 -12.97
CA THR A 186 -4.49 10.64 -12.89
C THR A 186 -3.45 11.76 -12.76
N CYS A 187 -2.16 11.42 -12.55
CA CYS A 187 -1.04 12.35 -12.64
C CYS A 187 -0.79 12.89 -14.07
N ALA A 188 -1.47 12.33 -15.07
CA ALA A 188 -1.40 12.76 -16.47
C ALA A 188 -2.31 13.96 -16.78
N LYS A 189 -2.09 14.57 -17.96
CA LYS A 189 -2.91 15.67 -18.48
C LYS A 189 -4.33 15.24 -18.81
N GLU A 190 -4.46 14.06 -19.38
CA GLU A 190 -5.74 13.44 -19.72
C GLU A 190 -6.24 12.56 -18.58
N SER A 191 -7.56 12.43 -18.48
CA SER A 191 -8.15 11.54 -17.49
C SER A 191 -7.98 10.08 -17.89
N ILE A 192 -8.07 9.20 -16.89
CA ILE A 192 -8.03 7.75 -17.13
C ILE A 192 -9.14 7.32 -18.10
N PHE A 193 -10.35 7.87 -17.94
CA PHE A 193 -11.46 7.66 -18.87
C PHE A 193 -11.06 7.88 -20.33
N THR A 194 -10.50 9.06 -20.64
CA THR A 194 -10.15 9.45 -22.00
C THR A 194 -9.07 8.53 -22.56
N ARG A 195 -8.02 8.29 -21.77
CA ARG A 195 -6.91 7.42 -22.18
C ARG A 195 -7.36 6.00 -22.49
N ILE A 196 -8.27 5.41 -21.70
CA ILE A 196 -8.78 4.06 -21.96
C ILE A 196 -9.51 4.01 -23.29
N ILE A 197 -10.42 4.95 -23.56
CA ILE A 197 -11.17 4.97 -24.81
C ILE A 197 -10.25 5.15 -26.01
N GLU A 198 -9.26 6.03 -25.91
CA GLU A 198 -8.25 6.21 -26.96
C GLU A 198 -7.44 4.95 -27.22
N GLU A 199 -7.01 4.24 -26.18
CA GLU A 199 -6.26 3.00 -26.33
C GLU A 199 -7.12 1.88 -26.92
N ILE A 200 -8.41 1.81 -26.58
CA ILE A 200 -9.36 0.91 -27.25
C ILE A 200 -9.47 1.23 -28.75
N LYS A 201 -9.50 2.51 -29.15
CA LYS A 201 -9.54 2.94 -30.56
C LYS A 201 -8.26 2.58 -31.31
N LYS A 202 -7.10 2.59 -30.63
CA LYS A 202 -5.78 2.27 -31.22
C LYS A 202 -5.53 0.77 -31.34
N CYS A 203 -6.20 -0.05 -30.53
CA CYS A 203 -6.06 -1.51 -30.58
C CYS A 203 -6.52 -2.08 -31.93
N LYS A 204 -5.87 -3.15 -32.39
CA LYS A 204 -6.28 -3.84 -33.61
C LYS A 204 -7.51 -4.71 -33.34
N GLY A 205 -8.42 -4.76 -34.31
CA GLY A 205 -9.63 -5.60 -34.26
C GLY A 205 -10.87 -4.82 -33.84
N ILE A 206 -12.02 -5.47 -33.91
CA ILE A 206 -13.32 -4.91 -33.51
C ILE A 206 -13.62 -5.37 -32.09
N CYS A 207 -14.00 -4.43 -31.21
CA CYS A 207 -14.43 -4.74 -29.84
C CYS A 207 -15.71 -5.59 -29.86
N LYS A 208 -15.60 -6.85 -29.42
CA LYS A 208 -16.72 -7.79 -29.32
C LYS A 208 -17.45 -7.65 -27.98
N SER A 209 -16.69 -7.48 -26.90
CA SER A 209 -17.24 -7.46 -25.56
C SER A 209 -16.41 -6.57 -24.63
N MET A 210 -17.07 -6.01 -23.64
CA MET A 210 -16.42 -5.33 -22.51
C MET A 210 -16.98 -5.87 -21.20
N THR A 211 -16.10 -6.19 -20.27
CA THR A 211 -16.44 -6.59 -18.91
C THR A 211 -15.81 -5.62 -17.92
N ILE A 212 -16.63 -5.04 -17.04
CA ILE A 212 -16.17 -4.20 -15.93
C ILE A 212 -16.43 -4.97 -14.63
N VAL A 213 -15.38 -5.20 -13.87
CA VAL A 213 -15.45 -5.79 -12.53
C VAL A 213 -15.02 -4.73 -11.53
N SER A 214 -15.92 -4.34 -10.62
CA SER A 214 -15.57 -3.38 -9.58
C SER A 214 -16.45 -3.55 -8.34
N PRO A 215 -15.89 -3.38 -7.12
CA PRO A 215 -16.68 -3.20 -5.91
C PRO A 215 -17.26 -1.78 -5.76
N PHE A 216 -16.75 -0.81 -6.52
CA PHE A 216 -17.08 0.61 -6.39
C PHE A 216 -17.46 1.19 -7.74
N PHE A 217 -18.66 1.74 -7.81
CA PHE A 217 -19.16 2.53 -8.93
C PHE A 217 -19.53 3.92 -8.40
N GLU A 218 -19.62 4.89 -9.31
CA GLU A 218 -20.19 6.20 -8.99
C GLU A 218 -21.54 6.06 -8.26
N ASN A 219 -21.77 6.87 -7.23
CA ASN A 219 -23.04 6.84 -6.51
C ASN A 219 -24.07 7.81 -7.13
N ASP A 220 -25.35 7.65 -6.77
CA ASP A 220 -26.43 8.50 -7.32
C ASP A 220 -26.28 9.99 -6.94
N LYS A 221 -25.62 10.33 -5.81
CA LYS A 221 -25.33 11.72 -5.43
C LYS A 221 -24.29 12.34 -6.37
N GLU A 222 -23.18 11.63 -6.62
CA GLU A 222 -22.13 12.04 -7.55
C GLU A 222 -22.69 12.28 -8.95
N LYS A 223 -23.57 11.38 -9.42
CA LYS A 223 -24.29 11.53 -10.69
C LYS A 223 -25.07 12.84 -10.75
N ALA A 224 -25.81 13.19 -9.71
CA ALA A 224 -26.61 14.42 -9.68
C ALA A 224 -25.73 15.68 -9.81
N MET A 225 -24.49 15.62 -9.36
CA MET A 225 -23.55 16.74 -9.37
C MET A 225 -22.74 16.84 -10.68
N GLU A 226 -22.28 15.71 -11.23
CA GLU A 226 -21.30 15.70 -12.35
C GLU A 226 -21.75 14.89 -13.58
N GLY A 227 -22.99 14.40 -13.59
CA GLY A 227 -23.52 13.47 -14.59
C GLY A 227 -22.97 12.04 -14.44
N SER A 228 -23.62 11.08 -15.11
CA SER A 228 -23.20 9.67 -15.02
C SER A 228 -21.96 9.39 -15.87
N LEU A 229 -20.87 9.04 -15.19
CA LEU A 229 -19.67 8.44 -15.76
C LEU A 229 -20.03 7.23 -16.62
N LEU A 230 -20.76 6.27 -16.07
CA LEU A 230 -21.07 4.99 -16.73
C LEU A 230 -21.83 5.23 -18.02
N VAL A 231 -22.87 6.06 -17.98
CA VAL A 231 -23.67 6.40 -19.18
C VAL A 231 -22.79 7.08 -20.22
N SER A 232 -21.94 8.04 -19.84
CA SER A 232 -21.03 8.71 -20.77
C SER A 232 -20.00 7.75 -21.38
N PHE A 233 -19.43 6.86 -20.57
CA PHE A 233 -18.44 5.86 -21.00
C PHE A 233 -19.04 4.91 -22.04
N PHE A 234 -20.24 4.39 -21.76
CA PHE A 234 -20.89 3.45 -22.66
C PHE A 234 -21.48 4.12 -23.91
N ASN A 235 -21.95 5.37 -23.83
CA ASN A 235 -22.33 6.11 -25.04
C ASN A 235 -21.15 6.18 -26.01
N GLU A 236 -19.97 6.61 -25.53
CA GLU A 236 -18.79 6.76 -26.40
C GLU A 236 -18.34 5.40 -26.93
N LEU A 237 -18.31 4.35 -26.09
CA LEU A 237 -17.94 3.01 -26.53
C LEU A 237 -18.90 2.45 -27.59
N ILE A 238 -20.22 2.57 -27.37
CA ILE A 238 -21.25 2.04 -28.27
C ILE A 238 -21.31 2.84 -29.58
N GLU A 239 -21.01 4.15 -29.54
CA GLU A 239 -20.87 4.95 -30.75
C GLU A 239 -19.75 4.41 -31.66
N ILE A 240 -18.64 3.99 -31.07
CA ILE A 240 -17.50 3.41 -31.81
C ILE A 240 -17.80 1.95 -32.21
N TYR A 241 -18.42 1.17 -31.33
CA TYR A 241 -18.69 -0.26 -31.50
C TYR A 241 -20.16 -0.59 -31.17
N PRO A 242 -21.10 -0.39 -32.13
CA PRO A 242 -22.54 -0.52 -31.87
C PRO A 242 -22.98 -1.90 -31.36
N ASP A 243 -22.27 -2.96 -31.76
CA ASP A 243 -22.60 -4.35 -31.43
C ASP A 243 -21.87 -4.89 -30.19
N VAL A 244 -21.12 -4.05 -29.47
CA VAL A 244 -20.36 -4.47 -28.29
C VAL A 244 -21.29 -5.04 -27.22
N LYS A 245 -20.93 -6.18 -26.62
CA LYS A 245 -21.66 -6.74 -25.46
C LYS A 245 -21.02 -6.28 -24.17
N ILE A 246 -21.78 -5.68 -23.27
CA ILE A 246 -21.24 -5.12 -22.03
C ILE A 246 -21.69 -5.95 -20.83
N LYS A 247 -20.76 -6.27 -19.94
CA LYS A 247 -21.00 -6.97 -18.68
C LYS A 247 -20.53 -6.09 -17.52
N ILE A 248 -21.39 -5.88 -16.54
CA ILE A 248 -21.06 -5.15 -15.30
C ILE A 248 -21.12 -6.15 -14.15
N CYS A 249 -19.98 -6.41 -13.52
CA CYS A 249 -19.78 -7.39 -12.46
C CYS A 249 -19.50 -6.67 -11.15
N PHE A 250 -20.24 -7.02 -10.09
CA PHE A 250 -20.13 -6.39 -8.77
C PHE A 250 -20.37 -7.39 -7.63
N PRO A 251 -19.76 -7.16 -6.45
CA PRO A 251 -19.98 -8.02 -5.29
C PRO A 251 -21.41 -7.87 -4.77
N ALA A 252 -22.02 -8.99 -4.39
CA ALA A 252 -23.33 -9.00 -3.75
C ALA A 252 -23.45 -10.14 -2.71
N SER A 253 -24.39 -9.98 -1.78
CA SER A 253 -24.83 -11.07 -0.89
C SER A 253 -26.30 -11.37 -1.14
N PHE A 254 -26.65 -12.63 -1.35
CA PHE A 254 -28.05 -13.01 -1.54
C PHE A 254 -28.79 -13.04 -0.20
N ASN A 255 -30.00 -12.48 -0.16
CA ASN A 255 -30.91 -12.53 0.97
C ASN A 255 -32.09 -13.42 0.60
N ASP A 256 -32.16 -14.60 1.21
CA ASP A 256 -33.18 -15.62 0.93
C ASP A 256 -34.60 -15.14 1.28
N LEU A 257 -34.75 -14.37 2.37
CA LEU A 257 -36.05 -13.90 2.85
C LEU A 257 -36.69 -12.92 1.86
N GLU A 258 -35.87 -12.05 1.27
CA GLU A 258 -36.34 -11.06 0.29
C GLU A 258 -36.24 -11.55 -1.16
N ASN A 259 -35.56 -12.67 -1.40
CA ASN A 259 -35.21 -13.16 -2.73
C ASN A 259 -34.56 -12.06 -3.60
N LYS A 260 -33.61 -11.35 -2.98
CA LYS A 260 -32.88 -10.20 -3.56
C LYS A 260 -31.39 -10.27 -3.25
N TYR A 261 -30.59 -9.68 -4.12
CA TYR A 261 -29.17 -9.46 -3.91
C TYR A 261 -28.95 -8.11 -3.24
N MET A 262 -28.33 -8.14 -2.07
CA MET A 262 -27.88 -6.99 -1.31
C MET A 262 -26.56 -6.47 -1.90
N VAL A 263 -26.56 -5.23 -2.37
CA VAL A 263 -25.44 -4.62 -3.12
C VAL A 263 -25.04 -3.28 -2.55
N ASN A 264 -23.76 -2.93 -2.69
CA ASN A 264 -23.25 -1.57 -2.51
C ASN A 264 -23.01 -0.94 -3.89
N ALA A 265 -24.07 -0.78 -4.67
CA ALA A 265 -24.02 -0.34 -6.07
C ALA A 265 -25.12 0.69 -6.37
N PRO A 266 -24.92 1.58 -7.37
CA PRO A 266 -25.88 2.62 -7.72
C PRO A 266 -27.06 2.05 -8.51
N ILE A 267 -28.08 1.54 -7.82
CA ILE A 267 -29.24 0.93 -8.48
C ILE A 267 -29.93 1.90 -9.44
N GLY A 268 -30.01 3.20 -9.11
CA GLY A 268 -30.60 4.21 -10.00
C GLY A 268 -29.87 4.30 -11.34
N ILE A 269 -28.53 4.28 -11.33
CA ILE A 269 -27.71 4.26 -12.55
C ILE A 269 -27.89 2.93 -13.29
N PHE A 270 -27.92 1.79 -12.59
CA PHE A 270 -28.11 0.50 -13.24
C PHE A 270 -29.47 0.39 -13.95
N GLN A 271 -30.54 0.92 -13.35
CA GLN A 271 -31.85 1.02 -13.98
C GLN A 271 -31.83 1.90 -15.24
N GLU A 272 -31.13 3.04 -15.20
CA GLU A 272 -30.96 3.89 -16.37
C GLU A 272 -30.24 3.15 -17.50
N LEU A 273 -29.15 2.45 -17.18
CA LEU A 273 -28.39 1.66 -18.14
C LEU A 273 -29.22 0.52 -18.77
N ASP A 274 -29.97 -0.22 -17.95
CA ASP A 274 -30.84 -1.32 -18.39
C ASP A 274 -31.94 -0.83 -19.35
N ASN A 275 -32.54 0.33 -19.04
CA ASN A 275 -33.56 0.95 -19.88
C ASN A 275 -32.99 1.50 -21.19
N LYS A 276 -31.78 2.06 -21.16
CA LYS A 276 -31.16 2.75 -22.29
C LYS A 276 -30.46 1.81 -23.26
N PHE A 277 -29.80 0.77 -22.76
CA PHE A 277 -28.89 -0.07 -23.55
C PHE A 277 -29.26 -1.55 -23.47
N LYS A 278 -29.71 -2.13 -24.59
CA LYS A 278 -30.14 -3.54 -24.67
C LYS A 278 -28.99 -4.55 -24.57
N ASN A 279 -27.76 -4.10 -24.78
CA ASN A 279 -26.54 -4.91 -24.82
C ASN A 279 -25.78 -4.93 -23.48
N ILE A 280 -26.26 -4.22 -22.46
CA ILE A 280 -25.69 -4.24 -21.10
C ILE A 280 -26.34 -5.36 -20.29
N ASN A 281 -25.52 -6.10 -19.54
CA ASN A 281 -25.95 -7.16 -18.65
C ASN A 281 -25.25 -7.03 -17.29
N PHE A 282 -25.99 -7.32 -16.23
CA PHE A 282 -25.50 -7.23 -14.85
C PHE A 282 -25.21 -8.62 -14.30
N PHE A 283 -24.12 -8.73 -13.56
CA PHE A 283 -23.67 -9.97 -12.96
C PHE A 283 -23.24 -9.73 -11.51
N VAL A 284 -23.66 -10.63 -10.62
CA VAL A 284 -23.17 -10.67 -9.25
C VAL A 284 -21.97 -11.58 -9.14
N VAL A 285 -20.98 -11.14 -8.37
CA VAL A 285 -19.86 -11.96 -7.93
C VAL A 285 -20.14 -12.37 -6.47
N PRO A 286 -20.27 -13.67 -6.18
CA PRO A 286 -20.50 -14.14 -4.82
C PRO A 286 -19.27 -13.85 -3.94
N LYS A 287 -19.49 -13.65 -2.64
CA LYS A 287 -18.40 -13.45 -1.68
C LYS A 287 -17.56 -14.72 -1.44
N GLU A 288 -18.16 -15.88 -1.65
CA GLU A 288 -17.54 -17.19 -1.46
C GLU A 288 -17.34 -17.81 -2.83
N TRP A 289 -16.08 -17.87 -3.27
CA TRP A 289 -15.73 -18.42 -4.59
C TRP A 289 -14.41 -19.19 -4.61
N GLU A 290 -13.63 -19.15 -3.52
CA GLU A 290 -12.51 -20.05 -3.30
C GLU A 290 -12.88 -21.13 -2.28
N ARG A 291 -12.27 -22.30 -2.43
CA ARG A 291 -12.34 -23.39 -1.45
C ARG A 291 -10.93 -23.78 -1.02
N GLU A 292 -10.72 -23.87 0.29
CA GLU A 292 -9.52 -24.45 0.90
C GLU A 292 -9.99 -25.67 1.70
N ASP A 293 -9.43 -26.85 1.41
CA ASP A 293 -9.82 -28.12 2.04
C ASP A 293 -11.34 -28.39 2.05
N GLU A 294 -11.99 -28.13 0.92
CA GLU A 294 -13.45 -28.24 0.70
C GLU A 294 -14.32 -27.19 1.42
N GLU A 295 -13.74 -26.41 2.34
CA GLU A 295 -14.43 -25.31 3.02
C GLU A 295 -14.45 -24.05 2.14
N ALA A 296 -15.60 -23.37 2.09
CA ALA A 296 -15.72 -22.11 1.38
C ALA A 296 -14.95 -21.02 2.13
N VAL A 297 -13.98 -20.39 1.46
CA VAL A 297 -13.24 -19.25 2.03
C VAL A 297 -13.92 -17.97 1.53
N PRO A 298 -14.49 -17.15 2.42
CA PRO A 298 -15.09 -15.89 2.02
C PRO A 298 -13.99 -14.90 1.61
N ARG A 299 -13.89 -14.61 0.32
CA ARG A 299 -13.02 -13.57 -0.25
C ARG A 299 -13.86 -12.55 -0.99
N THR A 300 -14.15 -11.43 -0.33
CA THR A 300 -14.91 -10.36 -0.95
C THR A 300 -14.13 -9.79 -2.13
N LEU A 301 -14.75 -9.77 -3.31
CA LEU A 301 -14.20 -9.13 -4.50
C LEU A 301 -13.87 -7.67 -4.19
N HIS A 302 -12.60 -7.32 -4.35
CA HIS A 302 -12.13 -5.95 -4.27
C HIS A 302 -11.33 -5.53 -5.51
N GLY A 303 -10.94 -6.47 -6.38
CA GLY A 303 -10.30 -6.18 -7.67
C GLY A 303 -11.09 -5.23 -8.58
N LYS A 304 -10.36 -4.37 -9.30
CA LYS A 304 -10.88 -3.47 -10.33
C LYS A 304 -10.33 -3.88 -11.68
N LEU A 305 -11.22 -4.16 -12.63
CA LEU A 305 -10.89 -4.64 -13.96
C LEU A 305 -11.77 -3.97 -15.01
N ILE A 306 -11.16 -3.51 -16.10
CA ILE A 306 -11.83 -3.38 -17.38
C ILE A 306 -11.19 -4.38 -18.33
N MET A 307 -11.97 -5.28 -18.91
CA MET A 307 -11.52 -6.23 -19.92
C MET A 307 -12.26 -5.94 -21.21
N VAL A 308 -11.53 -5.70 -22.30
CA VAL A 308 -12.07 -5.50 -23.64
C VAL A 308 -11.60 -6.63 -24.54
N GLU A 309 -12.53 -7.42 -25.05
CA GLU A 309 -12.24 -8.56 -25.92
C GLU A 309 -12.40 -8.14 -27.40
N PHE A 310 -11.38 -8.39 -28.21
CA PHE A 310 -11.38 -8.07 -29.64
C PHE A 310 -11.64 -9.30 -30.50
N ASP A 311 -12.11 -9.07 -31.73
CA ASP A 311 -12.46 -10.13 -32.66
C ASP A 311 -11.30 -10.99 -33.15
N ASN A 312 -10.10 -10.42 -33.16
CA ASN A 312 -8.83 -11.05 -33.50
C ASN A 312 -8.22 -11.90 -32.36
N GLY A 313 -8.93 -12.05 -31.23
CA GLY A 313 -8.52 -12.87 -30.10
C GLY A 313 -7.57 -12.19 -29.10
N TYR A 314 -7.24 -10.91 -29.29
CA TYR A 314 -6.56 -10.12 -28.27
C TYR A 314 -7.55 -9.54 -27.26
N ASN A 315 -7.05 -9.21 -26.09
CA ASN A 315 -7.77 -8.57 -25.00
C ASN A 315 -6.98 -7.36 -24.51
N LEU A 316 -7.66 -6.26 -24.20
CA LEU A 316 -7.09 -5.13 -23.47
C LEU A 316 -7.60 -5.17 -22.02
N TYR A 317 -6.68 -5.17 -21.09
CA TYR A 317 -6.96 -5.16 -19.65
C TYR A 317 -6.57 -3.82 -19.05
N LEU A 318 -7.43 -3.22 -18.24
CA LEU A 318 -7.05 -2.24 -17.23
C LEU A 318 -7.17 -2.89 -15.85
N THR A 319 -6.08 -2.89 -15.08
CA THR A 319 -6.08 -3.29 -13.66
C THR A 319 -5.34 -2.28 -12.81
N GLY A 320 -5.60 -2.26 -11.50
CA GLY A 320 -4.89 -1.41 -10.54
C GLY A 320 -5.83 -0.82 -9.49
N SER A 321 -5.52 0.40 -9.05
CA SER A 321 -6.28 1.06 -7.98
C SER A 321 -7.54 1.78 -8.44
N VAL A 322 -7.70 1.95 -9.77
CA VAL A 322 -8.70 2.83 -10.39
C VAL A 322 -10.12 2.35 -10.10
N ASN A 323 -10.85 3.08 -9.25
CA ASN A 323 -12.27 2.86 -9.01
C ASN A 323 -13.12 3.32 -10.21
N PHE A 324 -14.29 2.73 -10.41
CA PHE A 324 -15.22 3.12 -11.48
C PHE A 324 -16.15 4.28 -11.06
N THR A 325 -15.56 5.34 -10.49
CA THR A 325 -16.24 6.54 -9.97
C THR A 325 -15.78 7.79 -10.73
N ASN A 326 -16.56 8.87 -10.69
CA ASN A 326 -16.17 10.15 -11.30
C ASN A 326 -14.82 10.65 -10.75
N ASN A 327 -14.64 10.57 -9.42
CA ASN A 327 -13.43 11.01 -8.72
C ASN A 327 -12.16 10.26 -9.12
N ALA A 328 -12.26 9.01 -9.58
CA ALA A 328 -11.11 8.25 -10.06
C ALA A 328 -10.93 8.38 -11.58
N MET A 329 -11.99 8.11 -12.36
CA MET A 329 -11.90 7.97 -13.81
C MET A 329 -11.78 9.31 -14.55
N ARG A 330 -12.38 10.39 -14.02
CA ARG A 330 -12.31 11.73 -14.63
C ARG A 330 -11.24 12.62 -14.02
N SER A 331 -10.58 12.17 -12.94
CA SER A 331 -9.48 12.89 -12.31
C SER A 331 -8.28 12.99 -13.26
N LYS A 332 -7.63 14.15 -13.20
CA LYS A 332 -6.47 14.53 -14.01
C LYS A 332 -5.72 15.66 -13.33
N ILE A 333 -4.50 15.97 -13.78
CA ILE A 333 -3.64 16.97 -13.13
C ILE A 333 -4.31 18.35 -12.94
N SER A 334 -5.18 18.79 -13.86
CA SER A 334 -5.85 20.09 -13.78
C SER A 334 -7.08 20.12 -12.85
N LYS A 335 -7.60 18.95 -12.46
CA LYS A 335 -8.74 18.76 -11.56
C LYS A 335 -8.55 17.42 -10.85
N LEU A 336 -7.61 17.39 -9.92
CA LEU A 336 -7.15 16.18 -9.27
C LEU A 336 -8.00 15.91 -8.03
N ASN A 337 -8.89 14.92 -8.11
CA ASN A 337 -9.72 14.49 -6.97
C ASN A 337 -9.07 13.30 -6.26
N ASN A 338 -8.71 12.28 -7.05
CA ASN A 338 -7.93 11.13 -6.60
C ASN A 338 -6.61 11.03 -7.36
N ILE A 339 -5.57 10.59 -6.67
CA ILE A 339 -4.39 10.00 -7.29
C ILE A 339 -4.64 8.51 -7.45
N GLU A 340 -4.58 8.02 -8.68
CA GLU A 340 -4.79 6.61 -9.00
C GLU A 340 -3.70 6.13 -9.98
N VAL A 341 -3.41 4.84 -9.94
CA VAL A 341 -2.50 4.18 -10.88
C VAL A 341 -3.13 2.88 -11.36
N GLY A 342 -3.06 2.65 -12.66
CA GLY A 342 -3.44 1.40 -13.30
C GLY A 342 -2.48 1.02 -14.41
N VAL A 343 -2.64 -0.18 -14.93
CA VAL A 343 -1.86 -0.70 -16.04
C VAL A 343 -2.79 -1.17 -17.14
N LEU A 344 -2.51 -0.73 -18.36
CA LEU A 344 -3.11 -1.27 -19.56
C LEU A 344 -2.22 -2.38 -20.13
N ASN A 345 -2.81 -3.53 -20.43
CA ASN A 345 -2.09 -4.66 -21.03
C ASN A 345 -2.89 -5.24 -22.21
N TYR A 346 -2.28 -5.28 -23.40
CA TYR A 346 -2.91 -5.82 -24.61
C TYR A 346 -2.27 -7.15 -24.99
N THR A 347 -3.01 -8.25 -24.83
CA THR A 347 -2.46 -9.61 -24.93
C THR A 347 -3.50 -10.62 -25.40
N LYS A 348 -3.05 -11.75 -25.97
CA LYS A 348 -3.92 -12.90 -26.26
C LYS A 348 -4.27 -13.73 -25.02
N SER A 349 -3.52 -13.55 -23.94
CA SER A 349 -3.79 -14.24 -22.68
C SER A 349 -5.18 -13.88 -22.19
N LYS A 350 -5.90 -14.86 -21.66
CA LYS A 350 -7.21 -14.66 -21.03
C LYS A 350 -7.03 -14.62 -19.52
N LEU A 351 -7.56 -13.58 -18.90
CA LEU A 351 -7.67 -13.52 -17.45
C LEU A 351 -8.84 -14.39 -16.98
N PHE A 352 -8.63 -15.16 -15.91
CA PHE A 352 -9.71 -15.86 -15.24
C PHE A 352 -10.50 -14.87 -14.37
N ILE A 353 -11.80 -14.80 -14.57
CA ILE A 353 -12.72 -14.00 -13.75
C ILE A 353 -13.54 -14.98 -12.90
N PRO A 354 -13.82 -14.66 -11.62
CA PRO A 354 -14.76 -15.41 -10.80
C PRO A 354 -16.03 -15.84 -11.53
N ASP A 355 -16.63 -16.95 -11.10
CA ASP A 355 -17.97 -17.29 -11.51
C ASP A 355 -18.94 -16.15 -11.20
N CYS A 356 -19.67 -15.76 -12.24
CA CYS A 356 -20.55 -14.60 -12.25
C CYS A 356 -21.99 -15.05 -12.51
N THR A 357 -22.93 -14.66 -11.67
CA THR A 357 -24.36 -14.99 -11.87
C THR A 357 -25.07 -13.80 -12.50
N LYS A 358 -25.67 -14.01 -13.68
CA LYS A 358 -26.48 -12.96 -14.33
C LYS A 358 -27.68 -12.61 -13.45
N VAL A 359 -27.93 -11.32 -13.26
CA VAL A 359 -29.00 -10.80 -12.39
C VAL A 359 -29.81 -9.72 -13.11
N ALA A 360 -31.11 -9.68 -12.85
CA ALA A 360 -31.96 -8.57 -13.28
C ALA A 360 -31.87 -7.42 -12.27
N VAL A 361 -31.91 -6.17 -12.73
CA VAL A 361 -31.82 -5.00 -11.83
C VAL A 361 -32.94 -4.97 -10.77
N SER A 362 -34.13 -5.49 -11.11
CA SER A 362 -35.26 -5.64 -10.19
C SER A 362 -35.01 -6.58 -9.00
N LYS A 363 -33.97 -7.42 -9.08
CA LYS A 363 -33.53 -8.34 -8.01
C LYS A 363 -32.47 -7.73 -7.10
N LEU A 364 -32.09 -6.48 -7.30
CA LEU A 364 -31.08 -5.79 -6.48
C LEU A 364 -31.75 -4.98 -5.36
N LYS A 365 -31.08 -4.89 -4.21
CA LYS A 365 -31.43 -4.01 -3.09
C LYS A 365 -30.16 -3.36 -2.53
N VAL A 366 -30.17 -2.04 -2.38
CA VAL A 366 -29.02 -1.31 -1.80
C VAL A 366 -28.91 -1.64 -0.32
N ILE A 367 -27.69 -1.92 0.12
CA ILE A 367 -27.34 -1.88 1.54
C ILE A 367 -27.18 -0.41 1.91
N GLU A 368 -28.12 0.14 2.68
CA GLU A 368 -27.95 1.46 3.26
C GLU A 368 -26.70 1.42 4.15
N LYS A 369 -25.66 2.15 3.74
CA LYS A 369 -24.53 2.40 4.62
C LYS A 369 -24.86 3.65 5.41
N ASP A 370 -24.72 3.57 6.73
CA ASP A 370 -24.54 4.77 7.52
C ASP A 370 -23.32 5.49 6.94
N ILE A 371 -23.63 6.61 6.31
CA ILE A 371 -22.63 7.41 5.65
C ILE A 371 -21.89 8.15 6.77
N ASP A 372 -20.82 7.56 7.27
CA ASP A 372 -19.86 8.27 8.09
C ASP A 372 -19.02 9.18 7.17
N GLU A 373 -19.66 10.26 6.70
CA GLU A 373 -19.15 11.16 5.65
C GLU A 373 -18.18 12.23 6.20
N ASN A 374 -17.90 12.21 7.51
CA ASN A 374 -17.01 13.21 8.11
C ASN A 374 -15.55 12.84 7.87
N LYS A 375 -14.99 13.34 6.76
CA LYS A 375 -13.53 13.45 6.60
C LYS A 375 -12.97 14.08 7.88
N LYS A 376 -12.13 13.33 8.59
CA LYS A 376 -11.42 13.85 9.76
C LYS A 376 -10.56 15.02 9.27
N PRO A 377 -10.65 16.22 9.86
CA PRO A 377 -9.79 17.32 9.43
C PRO A 377 -8.35 17.05 9.87
N TYR A 378 -7.45 16.94 8.88
CA TYR A 378 -6.01 16.85 9.05
C TYR A 378 -5.42 18.26 8.95
N PHE A 379 -4.89 18.74 10.07
CA PHE A 379 -4.37 20.11 10.18
C PHE A 379 -2.89 20.15 10.57
N VAL A 380 -2.19 19.02 10.56
CA VAL A 380 -0.73 18.97 10.73
C VAL A 380 -0.08 18.79 9.35
N GLU A 381 0.70 19.77 8.92
CA GLU A 381 1.40 19.73 7.64
C GLU A 381 2.63 18.83 7.69
N SER A 382 3.39 18.92 8.77
CA SER A 382 4.61 18.13 8.96
C SER A 382 5.00 18.07 10.43
N ALA A 383 5.68 16.98 10.79
CA ALA A 383 6.40 16.83 12.05
C ALA A 383 7.84 16.44 11.70
N ILE A 384 8.81 17.32 11.98
CA ILE A 384 10.21 17.15 11.59
C ILE A 384 11.07 17.10 12.84
N PHE A 385 11.85 16.03 12.99
CA PHE A 385 12.83 15.88 14.06
C PHE A 385 14.25 16.05 13.49
N ASP A 386 14.99 17.04 13.97
CA ASP A 386 16.32 17.38 13.49
C ASP A 386 17.47 16.67 14.24
N GLY A 387 17.12 15.81 15.21
CA GLY A 387 18.05 15.14 16.12
C GLY A 387 18.03 15.69 17.54
N VAL A 388 17.46 16.88 17.76
CA VAL A 388 17.35 17.51 19.07
C VAL A 388 15.92 17.99 19.35
N ASP A 389 15.31 18.69 18.40
CA ASP A 389 14.02 19.34 18.56
C ASP A 389 12.99 18.76 17.57
N LEU A 390 11.74 18.66 18.02
CA LEU A 390 10.62 18.27 17.16
C LEU A 390 9.83 19.52 16.76
N THR A 391 9.81 19.83 15.48
CA THR A 391 9.05 20.95 14.90
C THR A 391 7.79 20.43 14.22
N ILE A 392 6.63 20.91 14.66
CA ILE A 392 5.32 20.53 14.11
C ILE A 392 4.70 21.77 13.48
N LYS A 393 4.37 21.68 12.19
CA LYS A 393 3.72 22.75 11.42
C LYS A 393 2.24 22.44 11.23
N PHE A 394 1.40 23.47 11.36
CA PHE A 394 -0.06 23.34 11.32
C PHE A 394 -0.69 24.20 10.24
N LYS A 395 -1.83 23.74 9.72
CA LYS A 395 -2.78 24.52 8.92
C LYS A 395 -3.70 25.28 9.88
N GLU A 396 -3.34 26.51 10.23
CA GLU A 396 -4.01 27.29 11.29
C GLU A 396 -5.53 27.40 11.09
N ASP A 397 -5.97 27.58 9.84
CA ASP A 397 -7.37 27.70 9.45
C ASP A 397 -8.18 26.43 9.72
N GLN A 398 -7.57 25.25 9.56
CA GLN A 398 -8.20 23.94 9.72
C GLN A 398 -8.08 23.37 11.14
N MET A 399 -7.27 23.98 12.00
CA MET A 399 -6.98 23.43 13.31
C MET A 399 -8.21 23.40 14.24
N ILE A 400 -8.42 22.23 14.86
CA ILE A 400 -9.46 21.99 15.86
C ILE A 400 -8.84 22.05 17.26
N LEU A 401 -9.54 22.73 18.18
CA LEU A 401 -9.11 22.95 19.55
C LEU A 401 -10.25 22.62 20.55
N PRO A 402 -9.92 22.23 21.79
CA PRO A 402 -8.58 21.87 22.23
C PRO A 402 -8.10 20.58 21.57
N CYS A 403 -6.79 20.42 21.40
CA CYS A 403 -6.22 19.14 20.99
C CYS A 403 -4.96 18.81 21.78
N GLU A 404 -4.70 17.52 21.93
CA GLU A 404 -3.54 16.97 22.62
C GLU A 404 -2.62 16.33 21.58
N ILE A 405 -1.32 16.59 21.72
CA ILE A 405 -0.28 15.91 20.96
C ILE A 405 0.28 14.83 21.87
N LYS A 406 0.16 13.58 21.44
CA LYS A 406 0.68 12.42 22.15
C LYS A 406 1.86 11.79 21.42
N TYR A 407 2.78 11.25 22.19
CA TYR A 407 3.91 10.45 21.73
C TYR A 407 4.18 9.34 22.74
N SER A 408 4.34 8.10 22.25
CA SER A 408 4.46 6.90 23.11
C SER A 408 3.37 6.85 24.21
N ASP A 409 2.11 7.03 23.85
CA ASP A 409 0.94 7.06 24.76
C ASP A 409 0.93 8.18 25.83
N HIS A 410 1.88 9.12 25.76
CA HIS A 410 1.98 10.25 26.69
C HIS A 410 1.65 11.57 26.02
N VAL A 411 0.88 12.43 26.69
CA VAL A 411 0.61 13.80 26.21
C VAL A 411 1.88 14.63 26.36
N ILE A 412 2.51 14.97 25.23
CA ILE A 412 3.72 15.80 25.21
C ILE A 412 3.39 17.30 25.11
N PHE A 413 2.21 17.65 24.58
CA PHE A 413 1.76 19.03 24.49
C PHE A 413 0.23 19.14 24.42
N LYS A 414 -0.34 20.24 24.93
CA LYS A 414 -1.76 20.58 24.78
C LYS A 414 -1.93 21.91 24.07
N LEU A 415 -2.60 21.88 22.92
CA LEU A 415 -2.94 23.06 22.15
C LEU A 415 -4.30 23.61 22.61
N ILE A 416 -4.27 24.83 23.14
CA ILE A 416 -5.45 25.59 23.57
C ILE A 416 -5.69 26.84 22.73
N LYS A 417 -4.75 27.19 21.85
CA LYS A 417 -4.79 28.34 20.96
C LYS A 417 -4.24 27.97 19.59
N LYS A 418 -4.67 28.71 18.57
CA LYS A 418 -4.16 28.54 17.22
C LYS A 418 -2.73 29.06 17.08
N GLN A 419 -1.91 28.36 16.30
CA GLN A 419 -0.52 28.69 15.97
C GLN A 419 -0.07 27.90 14.74
N ASP A 420 0.81 28.49 13.95
CA ASP A 420 1.33 27.89 12.70
C ASP A 420 2.42 26.84 12.97
N GLU A 421 3.14 26.98 14.08
CA GLU A 421 4.30 26.16 14.40
C GLU A 421 4.40 25.89 15.90
N LEU A 422 4.83 24.68 16.25
CA LEU A 422 5.20 24.26 17.60
C LEU A 422 6.59 23.64 17.58
N ILE A 423 7.47 24.10 18.47
CA ILE A 423 8.80 23.51 18.68
C ILE A 423 8.83 22.87 20.07
N ILE A 424 9.01 21.54 20.11
CA ILE A 424 9.24 20.78 21.32
C ILE A 424 10.75 20.60 21.48
N ASN A 425 11.32 21.43 22.35
CA ASN A 425 12.76 21.47 22.58
C ASN A 425 13.25 20.20 23.32
N LYS A 426 14.42 19.68 22.94
CA LYS A 426 15.05 18.48 23.54
C LYS A 426 14.12 17.27 23.49
N PHE A 427 13.46 17.09 22.36
CA PHE A 427 12.62 15.93 22.11
C PHE A 427 13.48 14.66 22.04
N SER A 428 13.08 13.62 22.77
CA SER A 428 13.75 12.32 22.73
C SER A 428 12.94 11.38 21.85
N LEU A 429 13.48 11.06 20.68
CA LEU A 429 12.92 10.05 19.80
C LEU A 429 13.14 8.65 20.40
N GLU A 430 12.05 8.00 20.79
CA GLU A 430 11.96 6.62 21.26
C GLU A 430 11.66 5.66 20.10
N LYS A 431 11.00 4.52 20.39
CA LYS A 431 10.61 3.50 19.40
C LYS A 431 9.57 4.01 18.41
N SER A 432 8.54 4.74 18.86
CA SER A 432 7.50 5.28 17.97
C SER A 432 8.08 6.31 17.01
N GLN A 433 7.75 6.20 15.74
CA GLN A 433 8.10 7.19 14.71
C GLN A 433 6.90 8.05 14.31
N ASP A 434 5.83 8.00 15.09
CA ASP A 434 4.59 8.73 14.87
C ASP A 434 4.21 9.53 16.13
N ILE A 435 3.58 10.69 15.91
CA ILE A 435 2.78 11.38 16.94
C ILE A 435 1.29 11.13 16.69
N GLU A 436 0.50 11.09 17.76
CA GLU A 436 -0.96 11.04 17.69
C GLU A 436 -1.52 12.42 18.03
N ILE A 437 -2.41 12.93 17.18
CA ILE A 437 -3.17 14.15 17.44
C ILE A 437 -4.56 13.73 17.91
N VAL A 438 -4.89 14.06 19.16
CA VAL A 438 -6.17 13.72 19.77
C VAL A 438 -7.02 14.99 19.89
N CYS A 439 -8.14 15.00 19.18
CA CYS A 439 -9.20 16.01 19.27
C CYS A 439 -10.44 15.38 19.90
N ASN A 440 -11.37 16.20 20.39
CA ASN A 440 -12.59 15.79 21.11
C ASN A 440 -13.11 14.37 20.77
N ASP A 441 -13.58 14.17 19.53
CA ASP A 441 -14.25 12.93 19.11
C ASP A 441 -13.44 12.10 18.12
N TYR A 442 -12.20 12.49 17.81
CA TYR A 442 -11.37 11.76 16.85
C TYR A 442 -9.86 11.96 17.09
N SER A 443 -9.08 10.96 16.69
CA SER A 443 -7.63 11.08 16.57
C SER A 443 -7.12 10.68 15.19
N PHE A 444 -5.91 11.12 14.90
CA PHE A 444 -5.14 10.75 13.71
C PHE A 444 -3.63 10.75 14.00
N PHE A 445 -2.87 10.03 13.18
CA PHE A 445 -1.43 9.88 13.34
C PHE A 445 -0.67 10.70 12.30
N VAL A 446 0.48 11.22 12.69
CA VAL A 446 1.40 11.98 11.83
C VAL A 446 2.79 11.35 11.95
N PRO A 447 3.38 10.88 10.84
CA PRO A 447 4.74 10.36 10.87
C PRO A 447 5.74 11.48 11.12
N ILE A 448 6.74 11.18 11.95
CA ILE A 448 7.90 12.05 12.18
C ILE A 448 8.87 11.86 11.01
N LEU A 449 9.19 12.96 10.33
CA LEU A 449 10.19 13.05 9.27
C LEU A 449 11.55 13.36 9.88
N ILE A 450 12.57 12.62 9.44
CA ILE A 450 13.92 12.69 9.99
C ILE A 450 14.90 12.93 8.81
N PRO A 451 15.22 14.18 8.48
CA PRO A 451 16.06 14.50 7.32
C PRO A 451 17.49 13.96 7.47
N ASN A 452 18.03 13.94 8.69
CA ASN A 452 19.41 13.51 8.99
C ASN A 452 19.45 12.09 9.58
N LYS A 453 18.64 11.16 9.06
CA LYS A 453 18.46 9.81 9.64
C LYS A 453 19.76 9.02 9.82
N ASP A 454 20.77 9.28 9.00
CA ASP A 454 22.08 8.60 9.08
C ASP A 454 22.86 8.97 10.36
N GLU A 455 22.60 10.16 10.90
CA GLU A 455 23.23 10.69 12.11
C GLU A 455 22.47 10.28 13.38
N ILE A 456 21.20 9.86 13.24
CA ILE A 456 20.36 9.49 14.38
C ILE A 456 20.69 8.08 14.84
N ILE A 457 21.09 7.94 16.10
CA ILE A 457 21.24 6.66 16.77
C ILE A 457 19.93 6.32 17.47
N THR A 458 19.12 5.45 16.85
CA THR A 458 17.91 4.91 17.47
C THR A 458 18.24 3.98 18.62
N GLU A 459 17.27 3.72 19.50
CA GLU A 459 17.42 2.72 20.55
C GLU A 459 17.82 1.34 20.02
N ASP A 460 17.36 0.98 18.81
CA ASP A 460 17.73 -0.27 18.14
C ASP A 460 19.23 -0.32 17.75
N LEU A 461 19.88 0.83 17.58
CA LEU A 461 21.30 0.91 17.25
C LEU A 461 22.18 1.25 18.46
N LYS A 462 21.58 1.71 19.56
CA LYS A 462 22.29 1.94 20.81
C LYS A 462 22.67 0.60 21.43
N LEU A 463 23.90 0.16 21.16
CA LEU A 463 24.60 -0.77 22.04
C LEU A 463 24.82 -0.05 23.36
N ASN A 464 23.85 -0.14 24.29
CA ASN A 464 23.90 0.49 25.60
C ASN A 464 24.89 -0.24 26.55
N PHE A 465 25.92 -0.86 26.01
CA PHE A 465 26.86 -1.68 26.77
C PHE A 465 28.30 -1.39 26.39
N GLU A 466 29.12 -1.02 27.38
CA GLU A 466 30.56 -0.97 27.24
C GLU A 466 31.10 -2.41 27.20
N PHE A 467 31.67 -2.79 26.06
CA PHE A 467 32.42 -4.03 25.96
C PHE A 467 33.76 -3.85 26.66
N ASP A 468 34.04 -4.73 27.63
CA ASP A 468 35.40 -4.86 28.12
C ASP A 468 36.20 -5.81 27.19
N MET A 469 37.53 -5.81 27.29
CA MET A 469 38.37 -6.69 26.47
C MET A 469 38.03 -8.17 26.65
N LYS A 470 37.50 -8.56 27.81
CA LYS A 470 37.12 -9.94 28.07
C LYS A 470 35.86 -10.32 27.28
N ASP A 471 34.90 -9.41 27.14
CA ASP A 471 33.71 -9.61 26.31
C ASP A 471 34.07 -9.83 24.85
N ILE A 472 35.00 -9.01 24.32
CA ILE A 472 35.49 -9.13 22.95
C ILE A 472 36.20 -10.48 22.76
N ILE A 473 37.05 -10.87 23.71
CA ILE A 473 37.74 -12.18 23.68
C ILE A 473 36.73 -13.32 23.77
N ASP A 474 35.75 -13.25 24.66
CA ASP A 474 34.73 -14.29 24.82
C ASP A 474 33.86 -14.41 23.55
N TYR A 475 33.49 -13.29 22.94
CA TYR A 475 32.76 -13.28 21.66
C TYR A 475 33.61 -13.89 20.54
N LEU A 476 34.87 -13.47 20.38
CA LEU A 476 35.79 -14.00 19.36
C LEU A 476 36.14 -15.49 19.59
N ALA A 477 36.14 -15.93 20.85
CA ALA A 477 36.30 -17.34 21.22
C ALA A 477 35.03 -18.18 20.98
N GLY A 478 33.96 -17.57 20.46
CA GLY A 478 32.69 -18.25 20.16
C GLY A 478 31.85 -18.58 21.38
N ARG A 479 32.15 -17.99 22.56
CA ARG A 479 31.38 -18.19 23.79
C ARG A 479 29.94 -17.67 23.65
N TYR A 480 29.77 -16.65 22.83
CA TYR A 480 28.50 -16.04 22.48
C TYR A 480 28.33 -16.05 20.96
N ARG A 481 27.13 -16.34 20.48
CA ARG A 481 26.81 -16.41 19.04
C ARG A 481 26.71 -15.03 18.40
N SER A 482 26.45 -14.00 19.21
CA SER A 482 26.33 -12.62 18.77
C SER A 482 26.70 -11.67 19.92
N LEU A 483 27.06 -10.43 19.57
CA LEU A 483 27.25 -9.35 20.55
C LEU A 483 25.97 -9.06 21.36
N ILE A 484 24.79 -9.35 20.78
CA ILE A 484 23.49 -9.23 21.44
C ILE A 484 23.31 -10.31 22.52
N GLU A 485 23.75 -11.55 22.27
CA GLU A 485 23.71 -12.61 23.29
C GLU A 485 24.65 -12.27 24.45
N LEU A 486 25.82 -11.70 24.16
CA LEU A 486 26.75 -11.20 25.17
C LEU A 486 26.11 -10.09 26.01
N GLU A 487 25.52 -9.08 25.37
CA GLU A 487 24.84 -7.98 26.06
C GLU A 487 23.73 -8.50 26.97
N ARG A 488 22.88 -9.41 26.47
CA ARG A 488 21.80 -10.02 27.25
C ARG A 488 22.35 -10.76 28.47
N MET A 489 23.41 -11.54 28.31
CA MET A 489 24.04 -12.28 29.40
C MET A 489 24.65 -11.33 30.44
N LYS A 490 25.25 -10.21 30.01
CA LYS A 490 25.73 -9.19 30.93
C LYS A 490 24.59 -8.46 31.65
N ARG A 491 23.51 -8.06 30.97
CA ARG A 491 22.31 -7.45 31.60
C ARG A 491 21.71 -8.36 32.67
N LEU A 492 21.57 -9.65 32.37
CA LEU A 492 21.12 -10.67 33.33
C LEU A 492 22.08 -10.75 34.53
N SER A 493 23.40 -10.74 34.29
CA SER A 493 24.40 -10.76 35.36
C SER A 493 24.40 -9.48 36.22
N SER A 494 24.09 -8.32 35.64
CA SER A 494 24.06 -7.04 36.38
C SER A 494 22.78 -6.85 37.18
N GLN A 495 21.64 -7.37 36.69
CA GLN A 495 20.37 -7.38 37.43
C GLN A 495 20.41 -8.41 38.57
N MET A 496 21.06 -9.55 38.36
CA MET A 496 21.32 -10.55 39.38
C MET A 496 22.61 -10.20 40.15
N LYS A 497 22.56 -9.16 40.98
CA LYS A 497 23.64 -8.93 41.95
C LYS A 497 23.82 -10.21 42.80
N ALA A 498 24.95 -10.87 42.60
CA ALA A 498 25.44 -12.05 43.32
C ALA A 498 24.78 -13.41 42.97
N ASP A 499 25.34 -14.13 41.99
CA ASP A 499 25.98 -15.45 42.18
C ASP A 499 26.51 -15.95 40.82
N SER A 500 27.83 -15.97 40.63
CA SER A 500 28.45 -16.39 39.36
C SER A 500 28.13 -17.84 38.98
N ASN A 501 27.69 -18.65 39.95
CA ASN A 501 27.26 -20.02 39.70
C ASN A 501 25.87 -20.11 39.07
N LEU A 502 25.01 -19.09 39.23
CA LEU A 502 23.66 -19.09 38.67
C LEU A 502 23.69 -18.84 37.15
N SER A 503 24.55 -17.93 36.69
CA SER A 503 24.70 -17.60 35.26
C SER A 503 25.29 -18.78 34.48
N ILE A 504 26.23 -19.53 35.06
CA ILE A 504 26.76 -20.78 34.50
C ILE A 504 25.66 -21.85 34.42
N ASN A 505 24.82 -21.99 35.45
CA ASN A 505 23.72 -22.95 35.46
C ASN A 505 22.62 -22.62 34.44
N ILE A 506 22.30 -21.34 34.23
CA ILE A 506 21.33 -20.90 33.20
C ILE A 506 21.88 -21.20 31.80
N TYR A 507 23.15 -20.88 31.55
CA TYR A 507 23.82 -21.18 30.29
C TYR A 507 23.89 -22.69 30.03
N PHE A 508 24.24 -23.48 31.04
CA PHE A 508 24.28 -24.94 30.95
C PHE A 508 22.89 -25.52 30.68
N ARG A 509 21.84 -25.08 31.39
CA ARG A 509 20.46 -25.53 31.17
C ARG A 509 19.93 -25.20 29.78
N GLN A 510 20.21 -24.00 29.26
CA GLN A 510 19.78 -23.59 27.92
C GLN A 510 20.49 -24.37 26.83
N ASN A 511 21.79 -24.65 26.99
CA ASN A 511 22.52 -25.50 26.06
C ASN A 511 22.07 -26.97 26.15
N LEU A 512 21.75 -27.47 27.34
CA LEU A 512 21.17 -28.81 27.51
C LEU A 512 19.81 -28.93 26.81
N GLN A 513 18.91 -27.95 27.01
CA GLN A 513 17.59 -27.94 26.35
C GLN A 513 17.73 -27.90 24.83
N ARG A 514 18.68 -27.11 24.30
CA ARG A 514 18.95 -27.06 22.86
C ARG A 514 19.52 -28.37 22.33
N PHE A 515 20.45 -29.00 23.07
CA PHE A 515 20.98 -30.32 22.72
C PHE A 515 19.86 -31.37 22.66
N TYR A 516 18.95 -31.39 23.63
CA TYR A 516 17.81 -32.30 23.60
C TYR A 516 16.81 -31.97 22.47
N LYS A 517 16.59 -30.68 22.16
CA LYS A 517 15.72 -30.27 21.05
C LYS A 517 16.29 -30.71 19.69
N ALA A 518 17.60 -30.62 19.51
CA ALA A 518 18.30 -31.07 18.30
C ALA A 518 18.38 -32.60 18.16
N LEU A 519 18.23 -33.36 19.25
CA LEU A 519 18.10 -34.82 19.22
C LEU A 519 16.67 -35.29 18.96
N SER A 520 15.68 -34.42 19.20
CA SER A 520 14.25 -34.71 18.96
C SER A 520 13.74 -34.30 17.58
N SER A 521 14.56 -33.57 16.83
CA SER A 521 14.42 -33.26 15.39
C SER A 521 15.29 -34.20 14.59
#